data_AF-A0A5M3MYE8-F1
#
_entry.id   AF-A0A5M3MYE8-F1
#
_cell.length_a   1.000
_cell.length_b   1.000
_cell.length_c   1.000
_cell.angle_alpha   90.00
_cell.angle_beta   90.00
_cell.angle_gamma   90.00
#
_symmetry.space_group_name_H-M   'P 1'
#
loop_
_entity.id
_entity.type
_entity.pdbx_description
1 polymer ?
#
loop_
_entity_poly.entity_id
_entity_poly.type
_entity_poly.pdbx_seq_one_letter_code
_entity_poly.pdbx_strand_id
1 'polypeptide(L)'
;VLGVYHAKVHYGLGKPEHFEFLHVCWFGNDPKWEGEPKWLQLDCIGYVNFKASINISCLPVFGFVDPNNILCACHLILAFFPDMTTELLPPSCTHDAPDSDWLNHYVMW
;
A
#
# COMPACT_ATOMS: atom_id res chain seq x y z
N VAL A 1 -4.55 3.20 -1.81
CA VAL A 1 -4.08 4.31 -2.67
C VAL A 1 -4.02 5.56 -1.80
N LEU A 2 -2.92 6.31 -1.83
CA LEU A 2 -2.72 7.50 -1.00
C LEU A 2 -3.16 8.79 -1.69
N GLY A 3 -3.05 8.86 -3.01
CA GLY A 3 -3.47 10.03 -3.78
C GLY A 3 -3.51 9.77 -5.28
N VAL A 4 -4.35 10.54 -5.97
CA VAL A 4 -4.48 10.56 -7.43
C VAL A 4 -4.01 11.93 -7.91
N TYR A 5 -3.03 11.96 -8.79
CA TYR A 5 -2.41 13.20 -9.25
C TYR A 5 -2.62 13.36 -10.76
N HIS A 6 -3.01 14.57 -11.14
CA HIS A 6 -3.02 15.05 -12.52
C HIS A 6 -1.98 16.17 -12.60
N ALA A 7 -0.86 15.91 -13.26
CA ALA A 7 0.29 16.80 -13.26
C ALA A 7 0.63 17.26 -14.67
N LYS A 8 1.11 18.49 -14.79
CA LYS A 8 1.74 19.00 -15.99
C LYS A 8 3.26 18.98 -15.79
N VAL A 9 3.90 17.97 -16.35
CA VAL A 9 5.31 17.65 -16.09
C VAL A 9 6.19 18.26 -17.17
N HIS A 10 7.25 18.93 -16.76
CA HIS A 10 8.31 19.40 -17.65
C HIS A 10 9.49 18.43 -17.58
N TYR A 11 9.95 17.96 -18.74
CA TYR A 11 11.16 17.17 -18.84
C TYR A 11 12.02 17.65 -20.02
N GLY A 12 13.27 18.04 -19.73
CA GLY A 12 14.18 18.62 -20.70
C GLY A 12 13.68 19.96 -21.28
N LEU A 13 13.97 20.19 -22.56
CA LEU A 13 13.60 21.41 -23.29
C LEU A 13 12.23 21.30 -24.00
N GLY A 14 11.52 20.20 -23.78
CA GLY A 14 10.22 19.93 -24.42
C GLY A 14 9.08 20.80 -23.87
N LYS A 15 7.93 20.73 -24.55
CA LYS A 15 6.70 21.29 -24.00
C LYS A 15 6.27 20.47 -22.78
N PRO A 16 5.59 21.09 -21.81
CA PRO A 16 5.08 20.37 -20.66
C PRO A 16 3.99 19.38 -21.10
N GLU A 17 4.04 18.16 -20.58
CA GLU A 17 3.12 17.08 -20.90
C GLU A 17 2.19 16.78 -19.72
N HIS A 18 0.98 16.32 -20.03
CA HIS A 18 0.03 15.91 -19.01
C HIS A 18 0.31 14.46 -18.61
N PHE A 19 0.48 14.21 -17.32
CA PHE A 19 0.72 12.89 -16.75
C PHE A 19 -0.22 12.63 -15.58
N GLU A 20 -0.72 11.41 -15.51
CA GLU A 20 -1.54 10.92 -14.40
C GLU A 20 -0.79 9.80 -13.70
N PHE A 21 -0.77 9.83 -12.37
CA PHE A 21 -0.16 8.79 -11.57
C PHE A 21 -0.80 8.72 -10.19
N LEU A 22 -0.76 7.52 -9.63
CA LEU A 22 -1.25 7.21 -8.29
C LEU A 22 -0.07 7.12 -7.35
N HIS A 23 -0.14 7.79 -6.21
CA HIS A 23 0.75 7.50 -5.09
C HIS A 23 0.15 6.35 -4.27
N VAL A 24 0.92 5.29 -4.06
CA VAL A 24 0.45 4.08 -3.38
C VAL A 24 1.35 3.73 -2.20
N CYS A 25 0.73 3.14 -1.17
CA CYS A 25 1.42 2.39 -0.13
C CYS A 25 1.19 0.90 -0.43
N TRP A 26 2.26 0.12 -0.51
CA TRP A 26 2.20 -1.28 -0.87
C TRP A 26 1.89 -2.15 0.34
N PHE A 27 1.04 -3.15 0.11
CA PHE A 27 0.74 -4.22 1.05
C PHE A 27 1.40 -5.51 0.60
N GLY A 28 1.78 -6.35 1.56
CA GLY A 28 2.20 -7.72 1.35
C GLY A 28 1.23 -8.69 2.03
N ASN A 29 1.26 -9.95 1.61
CA ASN A 29 0.51 -11.01 2.30
C ASN A 29 1.12 -11.28 3.67
N ASP A 30 0.28 -11.57 4.67
CA ASP A 30 0.78 -12.09 5.95
C ASP A 30 1.24 -13.55 5.75
N PRO A 31 2.53 -13.87 5.91
CA PRO A 31 3.04 -15.23 5.69
C PRO A 31 2.49 -16.25 6.71
N LYS A 32 1.85 -15.79 7.79
CA LYS A 32 1.21 -16.65 8.79
C LYS A 32 -0.27 -16.86 8.52
N TRP A 33 -0.82 -16.25 7.46
CA TRP A 33 -2.24 -16.29 7.14
C TRP A 33 -2.46 -16.86 5.75
N GLU A 34 -3.34 -17.84 5.64
CA GLU A 34 -3.82 -18.35 4.36
C GLU A 34 -5.30 -18.00 4.25
N GLY A 35 -5.61 -17.00 3.42
CA GLY A 35 -6.98 -16.74 3.02
C GLY A 35 -7.45 -17.87 2.12
N GLU A 36 -8.36 -18.73 2.61
CA GLU A 36 -9.02 -19.70 1.76
C GLU A 36 -10.54 -19.71 1.95
N PRO A 37 -11.31 -19.82 0.84
CA PRO A 37 -12.75 -20.05 0.91
C PRO A 37 -13.13 -21.28 1.72
N LYS A 38 -12.26 -22.31 1.74
CA LYS A 38 -12.46 -23.54 2.52
C LYS A 38 -12.58 -23.26 4.02
N TRP A 39 -11.85 -22.28 4.52
CA TRP A 39 -11.86 -21.88 5.93
C TRP A 39 -12.82 -20.72 6.21
N LEU A 40 -13.53 -20.24 5.17
CA LEU A 40 -14.40 -19.05 5.22
C LEU A 40 -13.66 -17.82 5.79
N GLN A 41 -12.38 -17.69 5.43
CA GLN A 41 -11.51 -16.60 5.88
C GLN A 41 -11.20 -15.66 4.72
N LEU A 42 -11.26 -14.37 5.00
CA LEU A 42 -10.83 -13.34 4.05
C LEU A 42 -9.30 -13.35 3.92
N ASP A 43 -8.81 -12.91 2.77
CA ASP A 43 -7.38 -12.63 2.58
C ASP A 43 -6.94 -11.58 3.59
N CYS A 44 -5.76 -11.78 4.18
CA CYS A 44 -5.17 -10.88 5.17
C CYS A 44 -3.86 -10.31 4.63
N ILE A 45 -3.76 -8.99 4.61
CA ILE A 45 -2.61 -8.25 4.10
C ILE A 45 -2.12 -7.25 5.13
N GLY A 46 -0.82 -6.94 5.12
CA GLY A 46 -0.20 -5.97 6.00
C GLY A 46 0.76 -5.06 5.24
N TYR A 47 1.19 -3.96 5.87
CA TYR A 47 2.16 -3.07 5.24
C TYR A 47 3.48 -3.79 4.99
N VAL A 48 4.12 -3.51 3.85
CA VAL A 48 5.48 -3.98 3.62
C VAL A 48 6.42 -3.29 4.61
N ASN A 49 7.33 -4.05 5.22
CA ASN A 49 8.27 -3.50 6.19
C ASN A 49 9.33 -2.61 5.50
N PHE A 50 9.35 -1.33 5.87
CA PHE A 50 10.28 -0.34 5.33
C PHE A 50 11.75 -0.73 5.51
N LYS A 51 12.14 -1.14 6.71
CA LYS A 51 13.54 -1.50 7.02
C LYS A 51 14.01 -2.71 6.21
N ALA A 52 13.11 -3.66 5.96
CA ALA A 52 13.40 -4.81 5.10
C ALA A 52 13.51 -4.42 3.61
N SER A 53 12.67 -3.48 3.13
CA SER A 53 12.68 -3.02 1.73
C SER A 53 13.93 -2.25 1.33
N ILE A 54 14.65 -1.63 2.27
CA ILE A 54 15.89 -0.88 1.99
C ILE A 54 17.06 -1.81 1.63
N ASN A 55 17.07 -3.03 2.16
CA ASN A 55 18.22 -3.95 2.08
C ASN A 55 17.99 -5.15 1.15
N ILE A 56 16.80 -5.27 0.55
CA ILE A 56 16.40 -6.38 -0.32
C ILE A 56 15.81 -5.78 -1.59
N SER A 57 15.91 -6.47 -2.74
CA SER A 57 15.21 -6.13 -4.00
C SER A 57 13.68 -6.27 -3.90
N CYS A 58 13.11 -6.06 -2.71
CA CYS A 58 11.67 -5.99 -2.48
C CYS A 58 11.13 -4.65 -2.99
N LEU A 59 9.81 -4.59 -3.22
CA LEU A 59 9.15 -3.34 -3.55
C LEU A 59 9.34 -2.33 -2.39
N PRO A 60 9.59 -1.04 -2.70
CA PRO A 60 9.58 0.01 -1.68
C PRO A 60 8.20 0.07 -1.02
N VAL A 61 8.12 0.61 0.20
CA VAL A 61 6.83 0.77 0.91
C VAL A 61 5.88 1.71 0.18
N PHE A 62 6.41 2.75 -0.44
CA PHE A 62 5.64 3.70 -1.25
C PHE A 62 6.08 3.63 -2.71
N GLY A 63 5.16 3.89 -3.63
CA GLY A 63 5.46 3.93 -5.05
C GLY A 63 4.49 4.77 -5.86
N PHE A 64 4.76 4.83 -7.16
CA PHE A 64 3.88 5.46 -8.13
C PHE A 64 3.41 4.43 -9.16
N VAL A 65 2.12 4.48 -9.50
CA VAL A 65 1.49 3.53 -10.43
C VAL A 65 0.73 4.31 -11.51
N ASP A 66 0.86 3.88 -12.76
CA ASP A 66 0.03 4.35 -13.88
C ASP A 66 -1.43 3.90 -13.63
N PRO A 67 -2.42 4.80 -13.68
CA PRO A 67 -3.82 4.44 -13.48
C PRO A 67 -4.32 3.33 -14.41
N ASN A 68 -3.75 3.20 -15.62
CA ASN A 68 -4.10 2.15 -16.58
C ASN A 68 -3.66 0.74 -16.14
N ASN A 69 -2.81 0.63 -15.12
CA ASN A 69 -2.36 -0.64 -14.55
C ASN A 69 -3.24 -1.11 -13.39
N ILE A 70 -4.32 -0.40 -13.04
CA ILE A 70 -5.27 -0.87 -12.03
C ILE A 70 -6.20 -1.90 -12.65
N LEU A 71 -6.28 -3.08 -12.02
CA LEU A 71 -7.23 -4.13 -12.43
C LEU A 71 -8.59 -3.97 -11.74
N CYS A 72 -8.59 -3.69 -10.43
CA CYS A 72 -9.79 -3.51 -9.63
C CYS A 72 -9.52 -2.70 -8.37
N ALA A 73 -10.60 -2.22 -7.74
CA ALA A 73 -10.59 -1.72 -6.37
C ALA A 73 -11.12 -2.80 -5.44
N CYS A 74 -10.67 -2.78 -4.19
CA CYS A 74 -11.19 -3.60 -3.11
C CYS A 74 -11.39 -2.74 -1.86
N HIS A 75 -12.21 -3.24 -0.92
CA HIS A 75 -12.37 -2.65 0.39
C HIS A 75 -11.40 -3.32 1.38
N LEU A 76 -10.70 -2.50 2.13
CA LEU A 76 -9.89 -2.96 3.26
C LEU A 76 -10.69 -2.82 4.55
N ILE A 77 -10.77 -3.92 5.30
CA ILE A 77 -11.40 -3.98 6.61
C ILE A 77 -10.29 -4.13 7.64
N LEU A 78 -10.25 -3.26 8.64
CA LEU A 78 -9.26 -3.34 9.70
C LEU A 78 -9.34 -4.70 10.42
N ALA A 79 -8.22 -5.41 10.53
CA ALA A 79 -8.14 -6.57 11.39
C ALA A 79 -7.91 -6.09 12.83
N PHE A 80 -8.98 -5.77 13.57
CA PHE A 80 -8.91 -5.25 14.95
C PHE A 80 -8.23 -6.19 15.98
N PHE A 81 -7.81 -7.39 15.56
CA PHE A 81 -7.22 -8.44 16.38
C PHE A 81 -6.03 -9.07 15.63
N PRO A 82 -5.06 -8.24 15.21
CA PRO A 82 -3.79 -8.13 15.94
C PRO A 82 -3.48 -6.69 16.40
N ASP A 83 -2.40 -6.54 17.19
CA ASP A 83 -1.93 -5.27 17.76
C ASP A 83 -1.60 -4.20 16.70
N MET A 84 -1.61 -2.93 17.11
CA MET A 84 -1.06 -1.84 16.31
C MET A 84 0.49 -1.82 16.39
N THR A 85 1.15 -1.27 15.37
CA THR A 85 2.61 -1.24 15.25
C THR A 85 3.12 0.11 14.76
N THR A 86 4.36 0.44 15.08
CA THR A 86 5.09 1.63 14.58
C THR A 86 6.28 1.25 13.72
N GLU A 87 6.44 -0.05 13.43
CA GLU A 87 7.70 -0.58 12.89
C GLU A 87 7.70 -0.77 11.37
N LEU A 88 6.52 -0.79 10.74
CA LEU A 88 6.37 -1.13 9.33
C LEU A 88 6.56 0.07 8.42
N LEU A 89 5.90 1.19 8.72
CA LEU A 89 5.98 2.42 7.93
C LEU A 89 7.05 3.36 8.48
N PRO A 90 7.77 4.10 7.62
CA PRO A 90 8.61 5.20 8.08
C PRO A 90 7.72 6.40 8.52
N PRO A 91 8.28 7.39 9.25
CA PRO A 91 7.56 8.60 9.59
C PRO A 91 6.92 9.25 8.36
N SER A 92 5.58 9.31 8.34
CA SER A 92 4.82 9.78 7.18
C SER A 92 3.44 10.32 7.59
N CYS A 93 2.73 10.96 6.66
CA CYS A 93 1.33 11.34 6.85
C CYS A 93 0.35 10.20 6.55
N THR A 94 0.85 8.98 6.36
CA THR A 94 0.05 7.83 5.88
C THR A 94 -0.35 6.85 6.98
N HIS A 95 -0.09 7.23 8.24
CA HIS A 95 -0.42 6.38 9.38
C HIS A 95 -1.93 6.28 9.61
N ASP A 96 -2.38 5.11 10.04
CA ASP A 96 -3.81 4.85 10.31
C ASP A 96 -4.30 5.60 11.56
N ALA A 97 -3.42 5.78 12.54
CA ALA A 97 -3.68 6.50 13.78
C ALA A 97 -2.49 7.42 14.14
N PRO A 98 -2.66 8.38 15.07
CA PRO A 98 -1.62 9.37 15.39
C PRO A 98 -0.25 8.79 15.78
N ASP A 99 -0.26 7.65 16.48
CA ASP A 99 0.94 7.06 17.08
C ASP A 99 1.22 5.62 16.62
N SER A 100 0.42 5.04 15.71
CA SER A 100 0.58 3.64 15.27
C SER A 100 -0.29 3.29 14.06
N ASP A 101 0.05 2.18 13.40
CA ASP A 101 -0.65 1.60 12.26
C ASP A 101 -1.27 0.25 12.62
N TRP A 102 -2.34 -0.13 11.92
CA TRP A 102 -2.85 -1.49 12.04
C TRP A 102 -1.88 -2.46 11.37
N LEU A 103 -1.57 -3.56 12.05
CA LEU A 103 -0.65 -4.56 11.50
C LEU A 103 -1.18 -5.15 10.20
N ASN A 104 -2.49 -5.46 10.18
CA ASN A 104 -3.13 -6.25 9.15
C ASN A 104 -4.54 -5.72 8.80
N HIS A 105 -4.97 -6.06 7.59
CA HIS A 105 -6.24 -5.70 6.97
C HIS A 105 -6.82 -6.92 6.26
N TYR A 106 -8.12 -7.13 6.36
CA TYR A 106 -8.83 -8.10 5.53
C TYR A 106 -9.26 -7.47 4.20
N VAL A 107 -9.20 -8.25 3.13
CA VAL A 107 -9.61 -7.81 1.78
C VAL A 107 -11.03 -8.28 1.47
N MET A 108 -11.87 -7.34 1.07
CA MET A 108 -13.20 -7.59 0.51
C MET A 108 -13.21 -7.12 -0.95
N TRP A 109 -13.25 -8.08 -1.87
CA TRP A 109 -13.27 -7.88 -3.32
C TRP A 109 -14.65 -7.48 -3.84
#